data_AF-A0A834MCQ5-F1
#
_entry.id   AF-A0A834MCQ5-F1
#
_cell.length_a   1.000
_cell.length_b   1.000
_cell.length_c   1.000
_cell.angle_alpha   90.00
_cell.angle_beta   90.00
_cell.angle_gamma   90.00
#
_symmetry.space_group_name_H-M   'P 1'
#
loop_
_entity.id
_entity.type
_entity.pdbx_description
1 polymer ?
#
loop_
_entity_poly.entity_id
_entity_poly.type
_entity_poly.pdbx_seq_one_letter_code
_entity_poly.pdbx_strand_id
1 'polypeptide(L)'
;VFEEVLFALKSILDDEELKEFATTSNSTKQASLEHFTRVVAGIRLFNKYCDKGGEGIANLPNLIRKAVNIIRQRAEMTLLLVMERVNLLTTIVDKCYTIKTTSKGLHVDIVLPKECLPNFSINYMTDLLIFFRQYELIMRKLIEEIEVISTRSEFVLKSIDKYLEKIHDTVFMRLAIPVGVVFPLFEELSDTWTHLQDQVILLTRFSQIISNLEMYARQVYNEEILGEQLSMDYYALTDAERLELTAHNTIESNNPNVSVYSIESFKSFDAVKLEYLGFCPWKLVETKGALIPGNPSMGVARYQEKNYVFSTVEASQEFCKNPELYVNYILDLAREKPQLIHFLQLKEELEKVYSIEK
;
A
#
# COMPACT_ATOMS: atom_id res chain seq x y z
N VAL A 1 20.90 32.51 13.81
CA VAL A 1 21.34 31.09 13.60
C VAL A 1 22.83 30.82 13.82
N PHE A 2 23.77 31.43 13.06
CA PHE A 2 25.22 31.10 13.15
C PHE A 2 25.82 31.36 14.54
N GLU A 3 25.51 32.51 15.15
CA GLU A 3 26.02 32.84 16.48
C GLU A 3 25.53 31.86 17.56
N GLU A 4 24.26 31.44 17.51
CA GLU A 4 23.69 30.45 18.43
C GLU A 4 24.43 29.10 18.33
N VAL A 5 24.70 28.62 17.11
CA VAL A 5 25.47 27.40 16.87
C VAL A 5 26.89 27.54 17.42
N LEU A 6 27.53 28.69 17.20
CA LEU A 6 28.89 28.96 17.71
C LEU A 6 28.93 28.98 19.24
N PHE A 7 27.94 29.60 19.90
CA PHE A 7 27.84 29.60 21.36
C PHE A 7 27.60 28.20 21.92
N ALA A 8 26.72 27.42 21.29
CA ALA A 8 26.49 26.02 21.68
C ALA A 8 27.77 25.18 21.49
N LEU A 9 28.49 25.34 20.37
CA LEU A 9 29.74 24.61 20.14
C LEU A 9 30.81 24.98 21.18
N LYS A 10 30.97 26.26 21.50
CA LYS A 10 31.90 26.74 22.55
C LYS A 10 31.54 26.27 23.96
N SER A 11 30.30 25.83 24.19
CA SER A 11 29.90 25.19 25.46
C SER A 11 30.28 23.71 25.56
N ILE A 12 30.69 23.12 24.43
CA ILE A 12 31.02 21.69 24.29
C ILE A 12 32.53 21.51 24.07
N LEU A 13 33.20 22.49 23.45
CA LEU A 13 34.59 22.47 23.05
C LEU A 13 35.31 23.73 23.50
N ASP A 14 36.39 23.58 24.26
CA ASP A 14 37.32 24.67 24.55
C ASP A 14 38.45 24.80 23.50
N ASP A 15 39.27 25.86 23.63
CA ASP A 15 40.34 26.16 22.68
C ASP A 15 41.50 25.14 22.70
N GLU A 16 41.66 24.35 23.76
CA GLU A 16 42.67 23.29 23.84
C GLU A 16 42.15 22.01 23.19
N GLU A 17 40.92 21.60 23.50
CA GLU A 17 40.23 20.47 22.88
C GLU A 17 40.08 20.65 21.36
N LEU A 18 39.89 21.89 20.90
CA LEU A 18 39.83 22.20 19.47
C LEU A 18 41.18 21.99 18.77
N LYS A 19 42.30 22.30 19.44
CA LYS A 19 43.66 22.02 18.93
C LYS A 19 43.92 20.52 18.89
N GLU A 20 43.53 19.79 19.93
CA GLU A 20 43.65 18.33 19.95
C GLU A 20 42.85 17.70 18.80
N PHE A 21 41.57 18.08 18.66
CA PHE A 21 40.71 17.65 17.56
C PHE A 21 41.37 17.85 16.19
N ALA A 22 42.02 19.00 15.95
CA ALA A 22 42.69 19.29 14.68
C ALA A 22 43.83 18.30 14.34
N THR A 23 44.45 17.69 15.35
CA THR A 23 45.55 16.73 15.19
C THR A 23 45.10 15.27 15.05
N THR A 24 43.84 14.96 15.35
CA THR A 24 43.31 13.59 15.28
C THR A 24 43.14 13.08 13.84
N SER A 25 42.96 11.75 13.71
CA SER A 25 42.72 11.10 12.41
C SER A 25 41.39 11.52 11.78
N ASN A 26 41.25 11.38 10.46
CA ASN A 26 39.99 11.72 9.77
C ASN A 26 38.78 10.92 10.29
N SER A 27 38.97 9.65 10.64
CA SER A 27 37.89 8.81 11.19
C SER A 27 37.44 9.33 12.57
N THR A 28 38.40 9.69 13.42
CA THR A 28 38.13 10.28 14.74
C THR A 28 37.42 11.63 14.58
N LYS A 29 37.89 12.48 13.66
CA LYS A 29 37.27 13.77 13.37
C LYS A 29 35.81 13.62 12.96
N GLN A 30 35.51 12.67 12.07
CA GLN A 30 34.14 12.41 11.65
C GLN A 30 33.25 12.03 12.84
N ALA A 31 33.68 11.07 13.66
CA ALA A 31 32.91 10.63 14.83
C ALA A 31 32.68 11.77 15.84
N SER A 32 33.72 12.59 16.09
CA SER A 32 33.60 13.77 16.95
C SER A 32 32.65 14.81 16.37
N LEU A 33 32.71 15.10 15.06
CA LEU A 33 31.79 16.04 14.41
C LEU A 33 30.33 15.56 14.45
N GLU A 34 30.09 14.26 14.29
CA GLU A 34 28.76 13.66 14.43
C GLU A 34 28.23 13.86 15.85
N HIS A 35 29.06 13.59 16.87
CA HIS A 35 28.70 13.83 18.27
C HIS A 35 28.42 15.32 18.55
N PHE A 36 29.31 16.23 18.15
CA PHE A 36 29.12 17.66 18.34
C PHE A 36 27.85 18.15 17.64
N THR A 37 27.57 17.64 16.44
CA THR A 37 26.35 17.99 15.71
C THR A 37 25.10 17.58 16.48
N ARG A 38 25.05 16.35 17.02
CA ARG A 38 23.91 15.88 17.82
C ARG A 38 23.72 16.70 19.09
N VAL A 39 24.80 16.94 19.85
CA VAL A 39 24.71 17.72 21.09
C VAL A 39 24.27 19.17 20.80
N VAL A 40 24.90 19.85 19.83
CA VAL A 40 24.52 21.21 19.44
C VAL A 40 23.08 21.27 18.95
N ALA A 41 22.64 20.31 18.13
CA ALA A 41 21.26 20.25 17.67
C ALA A 41 20.27 20.10 18.84
N GLY A 42 20.56 19.21 19.80
CA GLY A 42 19.78 19.05 21.02
C GLY A 42 19.70 20.32 21.86
N ILE A 43 20.83 21.02 22.06
CA ILE A 43 20.86 22.31 22.77
C ILE A 43 19.97 23.34 22.07
N ARG A 44 20.06 23.45 20.75
CA ARG A 44 19.23 24.40 19.99
C ARG A 44 17.74 24.06 20.05
N LEU A 45 17.38 22.78 20.02
CA LEU A 45 16.00 22.33 20.22
C LEU A 45 15.47 22.69 21.60
N PHE A 46 16.28 22.51 22.65
CA PHE A 46 15.91 22.90 24.00
C PHE A 46 15.83 24.43 24.18
N ASN A 47 16.77 25.19 23.60
CA ASN A 47 16.72 26.65 23.61
C ASN A 47 15.46 27.18 22.92
N LYS A 48 15.02 26.51 21.84
CA LYS A 48 13.73 26.79 21.20
C LYS A 48 12.56 26.56 22.14
N TYR A 49 12.55 25.44 22.86
CA TYR A 49 11.51 25.11 23.83
C TYR A 49 11.42 26.14 24.97
N CYS A 50 12.56 26.69 25.40
CA CYS A 50 12.59 27.74 26.42
C CYS A 50 12.34 29.17 25.89
N ASP A 51 11.98 29.35 24.61
CA ASP A 51 11.87 30.65 23.94
C ASP A 51 13.14 31.52 24.04
N LYS A 52 14.32 30.90 24.08
CA LYS A 52 15.64 31.54 24.18
C LYS A 52 16.48 31.44 22.90
N GLY A 53 16.00 30.73 21.89
CA GLY A 53 16.74 30.46 20.65
C GLY A 53 15.92 29.64 19.66
N GLY A 54 16.61 28.88 18.80
CA GLY A 54 15.97 28.00 17.83
C GLY A 54 15.47 28.67 16.55
N GLU A 55 15.99 29.86 16.25
CA GLU A 55 15.73 30.55 14.98
C GLU A 55 16.07 29.61 13.80
N GLY A 56 15.20 29.58 12.79
CA GLY A 56 15.36 28.72 11.61
C GLY A 56 15.01 27.24 11.82
N ILE A 57 14.71 26.78 13.04
CA ILE A 57 14.19 25.43 13.26
C ILE A 57 12.71 25.42 12.87
N ALA A 58 12.35 24.62 11.87
CA ALA A 58 10.96 24.48 11.44
C ALA A 58 10.05 23.95 12.56
N ASN A 59 8.76 24.31 12.54
CA ASN A 59 7.76 23.72 13.44
C ASN A 59 7.28 22.38 12.86
N LEU A 60 8.17 21.37 12.86
CA LEU A 60 7.86 20.04 12.37
C LEU A 60 6.63 19.41 13.05
N PRO A 61 6.42 19.55 14.38
CA PRO A 61 5.22 19.02 15.04
C PRO A 61 3.91 19.47 14.40
N ASN A 62 3.80 20.76 14.06
CA ASN A 62 2.58 21.28 13.43
C ASN A 62 2.54 20.96 11.94
N LEU A 63 3.68 20.98 11.25
CA LEU A 63 3.75 20.68 9.82
C LEU A 63 3.35 19.22 9.54
N ILE A 64 3.86 18.27 10.32
CA ILE A 64 3.57 16.85 10.11
C ILE A 64 2.10 16.52 10.38
N ARG A 65 1.52 17.03 11.48
CA ARG A 65 0.09 16.84 11.80
C ARG A 65 -0.82 17.38 10.68
N LYS A 66 -0.49 18.55 10.13
CA LYS A 66 -1.23 19.13 9.00
C LYS A 66 -1.04 18.30 7.72
N ALA A 67 0.20 17.94 7.41
CA ALA A 67 0.53 17.20 6.19
C ALA A 67 -0.12 15.81 6.17
N VAL A 68 -0.10 15.08 7.29
CA VAL A 68 -0.74 13.76 7.42
C VAL A 68 -2.22 13.87 7.09
N ASN A 69 -2.93 14.83 7.70
CA ASN A 69 -4.36 15.02 7.46
C ASN A 69 -4.66 15.34 5.99
N ILE A 70 -3.91 16.27 5.38
CA ILE A 70 -4.11 16.67 3.98
C ILE A 70 -3.86 15.50 3.03
N ILE A 71 -2.76 14.77 3.23
CA ILE A 71 -2.36 13.68 2.33
C ILE A 71 -3.29 12.48 2.51
N ARG A 72 -3.72 12.17 3.74
CA ARG A 72 -4.73 11.13 4.00
C ARG A 72 -6.05 11.44 3.31
N GLN A 73 -6.58 12.65 3.49
CA GLN A 73 -7.83 13.06 2.84
C GLN A 73 -7.73 13.00 1.31
N ARG A 74 -6.60 13.42 0.73
CA ARG A 74 -6.36 13.26 -0.71
C ARG A 74 -6.36 11.79 -1.12
N ALA A 75 -5.67 10.93 -0.37
CA ALA A 75 -5.60 9.51 -0.67
C ALA A 75 -6.98 8.82 -0.60
N GLU A 76 -7.78 9.15 0.41
CA GLU A 76 -9.16 8.66 0.59
C GLU A 76 -10.07 9.11 -0.56
N MET A 77 -10.04 10.39 -0.93
CA MET A 77 -10.81 10.91 -2.07
C MET A 77 -10.40 10.24 -3.39
N THR A 78 -9.10 10.07 -3.62
CA THR A 78 -8.59 9.37 -4.80
C THR A 78 -9.02 7.90 -4.80
N LEU A 79 -9.00 7.21 -3.66
CA LEU A 79 -9.48 5.83 -3.54
C LEU A 79 -10.97 5.72 -3.90
N LEU A 80 -11.82 6.64 -3.43
CA LEU A 80 -13.25 6.64 -3.77
C LEU A 80 -13.48 6.72 -5.29
N LEU A 81 -12.78 7.63 -5.97
CA LEU A 81 -12.87 7.77 -7.43
C LEU A 81 -12.37 6.51 -8.16
N VAL A 82 -11.26 5.93 -7.68
CA VAL A 82 -10.72 4.68 -8.24
C VAL A 82 -11.71 3.53 -8.06
N MET A 83 -12.33 3.39 -6.88
CA MET A 83 -13.34 2.36 -6.61
C MET A 83 -14.56 2.50 -7.53
N GLU A 84 -15.04 3.71 -7.77
CA GLU A 84 -16.13 3.96 -8.73
C GLU A 84 -15.78 3.44 -10.14
N ARG A 85 -14.56 3.73 -10.61
CA ARG A 85 -14.06 3.25 -11.90
C ARG A 85 -13.92 1.73 -11.93
N VAL A 86 -13.40 1.14 -10.87
CA VAL A 86 -13.31 -0.32 -10.71
C VAL A 86 -14.69 -0.97 -10.79
N ASN A 87 -15.69 -0.45 -10.07
CA ASN A 87 -17.04 -1.00 -10.04
C ASN A 87 -17.70 -0.93 -11.43
N LEU A 88 -17.53 0.20 -12.12
CA LEU A 88 -18.03 0.41 -13.47
C LEU A 88 -17.38 -0.57 -14.45
N LEU A 89 -16.04 -0.63 -14.50
CA LEU A 89 -15.30 -1.50 -15.39
C LEU A 89 -15.61 -2.98 -15.12
N THR A 90 -15.67 -3.38 -13.85
CA THR A 90 -16.05 -4.76 -13.47
C THR A 90 -17.45 -5.10 -13.98
N THR A 91 -18.40 -4.16 -13.87
CA THR A 91 -19.78 -4.35 -14.39
C THR A 91 -19.81 -4.53 -15.89
N ILE A 92 -19.12 -3.66 -16.63
CA ILE A 92 -19.10 -3.68 -18.09
C ILE A 92 -18.43 -4.96 -18.58
N VAL A 93 -17.25 -5.26 -18.06
CA VAL A 93 -16.46 -6.44 -18.46
C VAL A 93 -17.26 -7.71 -18.16
N ASP A 94 -17.84 -7.87 -16.97
CA ASP A 94 -18.59 -9.07 -16.62
C ASP A 94 -19.83 -9.27 -17.51
N LYS A 95 -20.55 -8.19 -17.84
CA LYS A 95 -21.71 -8.22 -18.75
C LYS A 95 -21.37 -8.59 -20.19
N CYS A 96 -20.12 -8.37 -20.63
CA CYS A 96 -19.69 -8.75 -21.97
C CYS A 96 -19.48 -10.26 -22.13
N TYR A 97 -19.66 -11.02 -21.06
CA TYR A 97 -19.37 -12.45 -21.01
C TYR A 97 -20.60 -13.22 -20.56
N THR A 98 -21.03 -14.19 -21.37
CA THR A 98 -22.12 -15.11 -21.02
C THR A 98 -21.58 -16.53 -20.91
N ILE A 99 -21.99 -17.25 -19.86
CA ILE A 99 -21.64 -18.66 -19.70
C ILE A 99 -22.57 -19.49 -20.58
N LYS A 100 -22.01 -20.28 -21.49
CA LYS A 100 -22.77 -21.22 -22.32
C LYS A 100 -22.28 -22.65 -22.11
N THR A 101 -23.22 -23.58 -22.14
CA THR A 101 -22.94 -25.01 -22.07
C THR A 101 -22.68 -25.55 -23.47
N THR A 102 -21.52 -26.16 -23.70
CA THR A 102 -21.17 -26.84 -24.95
C THR A 102 -20.97 -28.34 -24.71
N SER A 103 -20.80 -29.12 -25.78
CA SER A 103 -20.49 -30.54 -25.70
C SER A 103 -19.13 -30.86 -25.04
N LYS A 104 -18.25 -29.86 -24.86
CA LYS A 104 -16.94 -29.99 -24.22
C LYS A 104 -16.86 -29.42 -22.79
N GLY A 105 -17.95 -28.83 -22.29
CA GLY A 105 -17.99 -28.15 -20.97
C GLY A 105 -18.64 -26.77 -21.05
N LEU A 106 -18.65 -26.05 -19.92
CA LEU A 106 -19.03 -24.64 -19.88
C LEU A 106 -17.88 -23.78 -20.42
N HIS A 107 -18.21 -22.87 -21.34
CA HIS A 107 -17.28 -21.87 -21.86
C HIS A 107 -17.88 -20.48 -21.76
N VAL A 108 -17.02 -19.46 -21.75
CA VAL A 108 -17.44 -18.08 -21.78
C VAL A 108 -17.47 -17.57 -23.23
N ASP A 109 -18.65 -17.20 -23.69
CA ASP A 109 -18.82 -16.49 -24.97
C ASP A 109 -18.82 -14.97 -24.75
N ILE A 110 -18.16 -14.26 -25.65
CA ILE A 110 -18.22 -12.79 -25.70
C ILE A 110 -19.53 -12.39 -26.36
N VAL A 111 -20.38 -11.70 -25.61
CA VAL A 111 -21.63 -11.12 -26.09
C VAL A 111 -21.63 -9.65 -25.68
N LEU A 112 -21.41 -8.77 -26.65
CA LEU A 112 -21.42 -7.33 -26.40
C LEU A 112 -22.85 -6.88 -26.04
N PRO A 113 -23.04 -6.21 -24.90
CA PRO A 113 -24.30 -5.55 -24.57
C PRO A 113 -24.75 -4.59 -25.69
N LYS A 114 -26.06 -4.34 -25.79
CA LYS A 114 -26.62 -3.46 -26.85
C LYS A 114 -26.15 -2.01 -26.71
N GLU A 115 -25.75 -1.66 -25.50
CA GLU A 115 -25.27 -0.35 -25.10
C GLU A 115 -23.79 -0.15 -25.48
N CYS A 116 -23.08 -1.20 -25.93
CA CYS A 116 -21.70 -1.09 -26.42
C CYS A 116 -21.69 -0.55 -27.86
N LEU A 117 -20.89 0.49 -28.09
CA LEU A 117 -20.72 1.11 -29.39
C LEU A 117 -19.80 0.26 -30.30
N PRO A 118 -19.84 0.44 -31.64
CA PRO A 118 -19.09 -0.41 -32.58
C PRO A 118 -17.56 -0.43 -32.40
N ASN A 119 -16.99 0.61 -31.78
CA ASN A 119 -15.57 0.76 -31.44
C ASN A 119 -15.20 0.16 -30.06
N PHE A 120 -16.14 -0.51 -29.37
CA PHE A 120 -15.92 -1.09 -28.05
C PHE A 120 -14.85 -2.19 -28.11
N SER A 121 -13.84 -2.09 -27.24
CA SER A 121 -12.76 -3.06 -27.12
C SER A 121 -12.76 -3.70 -25.74
N ILE A 122 -13.24 -4.95 -25.66
CA ILE A 122 -13.27 -5.72 -24.41
C ILE A 122 -11.88 -5.95 -23.82
N ASN A 123 -10.87 -6.15 -24.67
CA ASN A 123 -9.49 -6.33 -24.24
C ASN A 123 -8.97 -5.05 -23.56
N TYR A 124 -9.25 -3.89 -24.16
CA TYR A 124 -8.88 -2.61 -23.57
C TYR A 124 -9.59 -2.37 -22.23
N MET A 125 -10.89 -2.68 -22.14
CA MET A 125 -11.65 -2.56 -20.88
C MET A 125 -11.14 -3.50 -19.80
N THR A 126 -10.72 -4.70 -20.18
CA THR A 126 -10.10 -5.68 -19.27
C THR A 126 -8.75 -5.19 -18.78
N ASP A 127 -7.92 -4.63 -19.66
CA ASP A 127 -6.62 -4.06 -19.28
C ASP A 127 -6.78 -2.82 -18.38
N LEU A 128 -7.77 -1.96 -18.65
CA LEU A 128 -8.14 -0.87 -17.76
C LEU A 128 -8.59 -1.38 -16.39
N LEU A 129 -9.41 -2.43 -16.34
CA LEU A 129 -9.83 -3.04 -15.08
C LEU A 129 -8.62 -3.52 -14.27
N ILE A 130 -7.67 -4.20 -14.91
CA ILE A 130 -6.42 -4.65 -14.27
C ILE A 130 -5.61 -3.47 -13.73
N PHE A 131 -5.51 -2.38 -14.49
CA PHE A 131 -4.83 -1.17 -14.04
C PHE A 131 -5.51 -0.55 -12.81
N PHE A 132 -6.82 -0.34 -12.87
CA PHE A 132 -7.55 0.31 -11.78
C PHE A 132 -7.63 -0.57 -10.52
N ARG A 133 -7.66 -1.90 -10.64
CA ARG A 133 -7.57 -2.83 -9.50
C ARG A 133 -6.20 -2.75 -8.80
N GLN A 134 -5.12 -2.66 -9.57
CA GLN A 134 -3.78 -2.41 -9.01
C GLN A 134 -3.71 -1.05 -8.33
N TYR A 135 -4.28 -0.02 -8.97
CA TYR A 135 -4.33 1.33 -8.41
C TYR A 135 -5.10 1.35 -7.08
N GLU A 136 -6.26 0.70 -7.03
CA GLU A 136 -7.06 0.55 -5.81
C GLU A 136 -6.24 -0.08 -4.68
N LEU A 137 -5.56 -1.20 -4.96
CA LEU A 137 -4.74 -1.91 -3.97
C LEU A 137 -3.59 -1.04 -3.46
N ILE A 138 -2.90 -0.32 -4.35
CA ILE A 138 -1.80 0.58 -3.98
C ILE A 138 -2.32 1.73 -3.11
N MET A 139 -3.47 2.31 -3.44
CA MET A 139 -4.06 3.39 -2.66
C MET A 139 -4.46 2.93 -1.26
N ARG A 140 -5.06 1.74 -1.11
CA ARG A 140 -5.37 1.16 0.21
C ARG A 140 -4.11 1.00 1.06
N LYS A 141 -3.04 0.42 0.50
CA LYS A 141 -1.74 0.29 1.18
C LYS A 141 -1.15 1.64 1.57
N LEU A 142 -1.22 2.64 0.70
CA LEU A 142 -0.73 3.98 1.03
C LEU A 142 -1.50 4.62 2.18
N ILE A 143 -2.82 4.44 2.25
CA ILE A 143 -3.63 4.95 3.37
C ILE A 143 -3.21 4.26 4.69
N GLU A 144 -3.03 2.93 4.67
CA GLU A 144 -2.53 2.18 5.84
C GLU A 144 -1.16 2.70 6.29
N GLU A 145 -0.21 2.89 5.37
CA GLU A 145 1.13 3.42 5.67
C GLU A 145 1.10 4.88 6.18
N ILE A 146 0.20 5.72 5.66
CA ILE A 146 -0.01 7.08 6.18
C ILE A 146 -0.52 7.05 7.62
N GLU A 147 -1.40 6.11 7.97
CA GLU A 147 -1.89 5.95 9.34
C GLU A 147 -0.80 5.42 10.31
N VAL A 148 0.09 4.55 9.82
CA VAL A 148 1.31 4.16 10.55
C VAL A 148 2.21 5.37 10.80
N ILE A 149 2.44 6.22 9.79
CA ILE A 149 3.20 7.48 9.96
C ILE A 149 2.51 8.38 10.98
N SER A 150 1.18 8.53 10.93
CA SER A 150 0.40 9.32 11.89
C SER A 150 0.67 8.86 13.33
N THR A 151 0.46 7.57 13.59
CA THR A 151 0.64 6.95 14.92
C THR A 151 2.09 7.08 15.40
N ARG A 152 3.06 6.79 14.52
CA ARG A 152 4.49 6.90 14.85
C ARG A 152 4.91 8.33 15.14
N SER A 153 4.40 9.29 14.38
CA SER A 153 4.68 10.72 14.58
C SER A 153 4.18 11.19 15.94
N GLU A 154 3.00 10.77 16.37
CA GLU A 154 2.48 11.09 17.71
C GLU A 154 3.35 10.50 18.82
N PHE A 155 3.82 9.27 18.66
CA PHE A 155 4.73 8.64 19.63
C PHE A 155 6.07 9.39 19.72
N VAL A 156 6.65 9.76 18.58
CA VAL A 156 7.91 10.52 18.53
C VAL A 156 7.72 11.91 19.16
N LEU A 157 6.60 12.58 18.91
CA LEU A 157 6.30 13.88 19.51
C LEU A 157 6.19 13.80 21.04
N LYS A 158 5.49 12.80 21.58
CA LYS A 158 5.45 12.55 23.04
C LYS A 158 6.83 12.29 23.62
N SER A 159 7.70 11.62 22.87
CA SER A 159 9.08 11.34 23.28
C SER A 159 9.93 12.61 23.31
N ILE A 160 9.76 13.50 22.32
CA ILE A 160 10.39 14.84 22.31
C ILE A 160 9.98 15.64 23.55
N ASP A 161 8.67 15.71 23.85
CA ASP A 161 8.16 16.44 25.02
C ASP A 161 8.77 15.89 26.32
N LYS A 162 8.83 14.56 26.46
CA LYS A 162 9.46 13.90 27.62
C LYS A 162 10.95 14.22 27.75
N TYR A 163 11.69 14.25 26.65
CA TYR A 163 13.11 14.60 26.69
C TYR A 163 13.32 16.08 27.03
N LEU A 164 12.48 16.98 26.50
CA LEU A 164 12.51 18.41 26.84
C LEU A 164 12.25 18.65 28.33
N GLU A 165 11.24 18.01 28.91
CA GLU A 165 10.94 18.06 30.35
C GLU A 165 12.10 17.51 31.18
N LYS A 166 12.64 16.34 30.79
CA LYS A 166 13.77 15.71 31.51
C LYS A 166 15.03 16.58 31.47
N ILE A 167 15.32 17.22 30.34
CA ILE A 167 16.43 18.17 30.22
C ILE A 167 16.16 19.38 31.12
N HIS A 168 14.94 19.95 31.06
CA HIS A 168 14.54 21.08 31.89
C HIS A 168 14.78 20.78 33.38
N ASP A 169 14.29 19.64 33.90
CA ASP A 169 14.47 19.25 35.31
C ASP A 169 15.93 18.98 35.69
N THR A 170 16.73 18.56 34.71
CA THR A 170 18.17 18.35 34.89
C THR A 170 18.92 19.67 34.99
N VAL A 171 18.49 20.71 34.28
CA VAL A 171 19.19 22.01 34.22
C VAL A 171 18.60 23.09 35.12
N PHE A 172 17.34 22.95 35.52
CA PHE A 172 16.60 23.95 36.26
C PHE A 172 17.25 24.23 37.63
N MET A 173 17.57 25.50 37.88
CA MET A 173 18.11 26.00 39.15
C MET A 173 19.43 25.33 39.59
N ARG A 174 20.23 24.81 38.65
CA ARG A 174 21.55 24.23 38.95
C ARG A 174 22.68 25.14 38.47
N LEU A 175 23.69 25.33 39.32
CA LEU A 175 24.86 26.17 39.01
C LEU A 175 25.88 25.45 38.11
N ALA A 176 25.98 24.13 38.22
CA ALA A 176 26.88 23.30 37.44
C ALA A 176 26.30 21.89 37.26
N ILE A 177 26.49 21.31 36.08
CA ILE A 177 25.94 20.00 35.71
C ILE A 177 27.03 19.20 35.00
N PRO A 178 27.27 17.95 35.39
CA PRO A 178 28.24 17.11 34.70
C PRO A 178 27.84 16.88 33.24
N VAL A 179 28.80 17.07 32.35
CA VAL A 179 28.65 16.88 30.90
C VAL A 179 28.10 15.48 30.57
N GLY A 180 28.63 14.44 31.22
CA GLY A 180 28.17 13.05 31.05
C GLY A 180 26.73 12.77 31.49
N VAL A 181 26.05 13.72 32.13
CA VAL A 181 24.61 13.60 32.48
C VAL A 181 23.73 14.32 31.46
N VAL A 182 24.14 15.51 31.01
CA VAL A 182 23.27 16.38 30.19
C VAL A 182 23.49 16.19 28.68
N PHE A 183 24.71 15.92 28.20
CA PHE A 183 24.96 15.73 26.77
C PHE A 183 24.23 14.52 26.19
N PRO A 184 24.18 13.35 26.86
CA PRO A 184 23.39 12.23 26.37
C PRO A 184 21.91 12.57 26.18
N LEU A 185 21.33 13.44 27.02
CA LEU A 185 19.94 13.87 26.86
C LEU A 185 19.74 14.75 25.62
N PHE A 186 20.71 15.63 25.33
CA PHE A 186 20.67 16.43 24.11
C PHE A 186 20.86 15.59 22.84
N GLU A 187 21.75 14.59 22.87
CA GLU A 187 21.89 13.64 21.76
C GLU A 187 20.58 12.88 21.51
N GLU A 188 19.97 12.32 22.55
CA GLU A 188 18.69 11.62 22.44
C GLU A 188 17.56 12.51 21.91
N LEU A 189 17.51 13.78 22.34
CA LEU A 189 16.55 14.76 21.82
C LEU A 189 16.80 15.04 20.33
N SER A 190 18.05 15.22 19.93
CA SER A 190 18.45 15.42 18.53
C SER A 190 18.05 14.22 17.68
N ASP A 191 18.38 13.00 18.11
CA ASP A 191 18.07 11.78 17.37
C ASP A 191 16.56 11.60 17.23
N THR A 192 15.80 11.83 18.32
CA THR A 192 14.34 11.76 18.29
C THR A 192 13.74 12.81 17.33
N TRP A 193 14.33 14.01 17.26
CA TRP A 193 13.92 15.03 16.29
C TRP A 193 14.24 14.63 14.84
N THR A 194 15.39 14.02 14.59
CA THR A 194 15.72 13.46 13.27
C THR A 194 14.73 12.35 12.87
N HIS A 195 14.32 11.50 13.81
CA HIS A 195 13.30 10.49 13.54
C HIS A 195 11.96 11.12 13.10
N LEU A 196 11.59 12.28 13.67
CA LEU A 196 10.43 13.05 13.22
C LEU A 196 10.63 13.62 11.80
N GLN A 197 11.83 14.10 11.48
CA GLN A 197 12.17 14.55 10.12
C GLN A 197 12.04 13.43 9.10
N ASP A 198 12.48 12.21 9.45
CA ASP A 198 12.35 11.05 8.58
C ASP A 198 10.89 10.72 8.26
N GLN A 199 9.98 10.89 9.25
CA GLN A 199 8.53 10.73 9.00
C GLN A 199 8.01 11.75 7.98
N VAL A 200 8.48 13.01 8.03
CA VAL A 200 8.12 14.04 7.05
C VAL A 200 8.63 13.68 5.64
N ILE A 201 9.84 13.14 5.54
CA ILE A 201 10.42 12.71 4.26
C ILE A 201 9.59 11.58 3.65
N LEU A 202 9.28 10.54 4.44
CA LEU A 202 8.44 9.42 4.00
C LEU A 202 7.07 9.89 3.52
N LEU A 203 6.42 10.75 4.29
CA LEU A 203 5.12 11.33 3.93
C LEU A 203 5.17 12.12 2.61
N THR A 204 6.26 12.85 2.39
CA THR A 204 6.50 13.56 1.12
C THR A 204 6.63 12.58 -0.05
N ARG A 205 7.31 11.45 0.15
CA ARG A 205 7.41 10.39 -0.86
C ARG A 205 6.05 9.78 -1.18
N PHE A 206 5.21 9.50 -0.19
CA PHE A 206 3.85 9.01 -0.41
C PHE A 206 3.00 10.01 -1.19
N SER A 207 3.08 11.31 -0.86
CA SER A 207 2.40 12.35 -1.63
C SER A 207 2.84 12.37 -3.11
N GLN A 208 4.13 12.14 -3.37
CA GLN A 208 4.64 12.04 -4.73
C GLN A 208 4.12 10.79 -5.46
N ILE A 209 4.06 9.64 -4.78
CA ILE A 209 3.50 8.41 -5.36
C ILE A 209 2.04 8.62 -5.76
N ILE A 210 1.21 9.19 -4.87
CA ILE A 210 -0.19 9.52 -5.17
C ILE A 210 -0.28 10.42 -6.41
N SER A 211 0.55 11.48 -6.46
CA SER A 211 0.55 12.41 -7.59
C SER A 211 0.97 11.75 -8.91
N ASN A 212 1.94 10.84 -8.87
CA ASN A 212 2.38 10.09 -10.04
C ASN A 212 1.29 9.11 -10.52
N LEU A 213 0.63 8.40 -9.61
CA LEU A 213 -0.46 7.48 -9.95
C LEU A 213 -1.65 8.21 -10.58
N GLU A 214 -2.03 9.37 -10.03
CA GLU A 214 -3.05 10.24 -10.62
C GLU A 214 -2.65 10.68 -12.05
N MET A 215 -1.39 11.04 -12.26
CA MET A 215 -0.88 11.41 -13.58
C MET A 215 -0.96 10.24 -14.57
N TYR A 216 -0.48 9.05 -14.18
CA TYR A 216 -0.53 7.87 -15.04
C TYR A 216 -1.96 7.43 -15.35
N ALA A 217 -2.86 7.49 -14.37
CA ALA A 217 -4.27 7.19 -14.59
C ALA A 217 -4.88 8.11 -15.65
N ARG A 218 -4.58 9.42 -15.64
CA ARG A 218 -5.05 10.35 -16.68
C ARG A 218 -4.49 10.08 -18.07
N GLN A 219 -3.31 9.46 -18.18
CA GLN A 219 -2.72 9.11 -19.47
C GLN A 219 -3.34 7.86 -20.08
N VAL A 220 -3.74 6.91 -19.24
CA VAL A 220 -4.28 5.61 -19.65
C VAL A 220 -5.81 5.66 -19.77
N TYR A 221 -6.46 6.55 -19.02
CA TYR A 221 -7.91 6.67 -18.96
C TYR A 221 -8.38 8.10 -19.28
N ASN A 222 -9.22 8.23 -20.32
CA ASN A 222 -9.98 9.44 -20.62
C ASN A 222 -11.48 9.11 -20.56
N GLU A 223 -12.25 9.90 -19.80
CA GLU A 223 -13.70 9.74 -19.67
C GLU A 223 -14.43 9.88 -21.01
N GLU A 224 -13.90 10.69 -21.92
CA GLU A 224 -14.43 10.83 -23.29
C GLU A 224 -14.37 9.51 -24.05
N ILE A 225 -13.28 8.73 -23.91
CA ILE A 225 -13.13 7.42 -24.56
C ILE A 225 -14.19 6.43 -24.06
N LEU A 226 -14.54 6.49 -22.76
CA LEU A 226 -15.53 5.58 -22.20
C LEU A 226 -16.95 5.98 -22.64
N GLY A 227 -17.22 7.28 -22.78
CA GLY A 227 -18.44 7.80 -23.41
C GLY A 227 -18.52 7.51 -24.92
N GLU A 228 -17.38 7.43 -25.61
CA GLU A 228 -17.28 6.99 -27.01
C GLU A 228 -17.46 5.48 -27.17
N GLN A 229 -17.40 4.70 -26.10
CA GLN A 229 -17.54 3.23 -26.11
C GLN A 229 -18.90 2.72 -25.59
N LEU A 230 -19.66 3.53 -24.85
CA LEU A 230 -20.93 3.14 -24.23
C LEU A 230 -22.03 4.19 -24.44
N SER A 231 -23.24 3.75 -24.77
CA SER A 231 -24.44 4.59 -24.78
C SER A 231 -25.22 4.47 -23.46
N MET A 232 -25.31 5.55 -22.67
CA MET A 232 -26.07 5.72 -21.40
C MET A 232 -25.45 5.15 -20.10
N ASP A 233 -25.94 5.71 -18.97
CA ASP A 233 -25.50 5.44 -17.59
C ASP A 233 -25.66 3.97 -17.19
N TYR A 234 -24.52 3.30 -17.00
CA TYR A 234 -24.48 1.97 -16.41
C TYR A 234 -24.63 2.07 -14.89
N TYR A 235 -25.64 1.40 -14.33
CA TYR A 235 -25.65 1.14 -12.89
C TYR A 235 -24.51 0.15 -12.57
N ALA A 236 -23.47 0.65 -11.92
CA ALA A 236 -22.29 -0.12 -11.55
C ALA A 236 -22.52 -0.80 -10.21
N LEU A 237 -22.39 -2.13 -10.17
CA LEU A 237 -22.39 -2.88 -8.93
C LEU A 237 -21.02 -2.78 -8.26
N THR A 238 -21.04 -2.42 -6.98
CA THR A 238 -19.91 -2.59 -6.07
C THR A 238 -19.57 -4.06 -5.88
N ASP A 239 -18.34 -4.35 -5.48
CA ASP A 239 -17.97 -5.73 -5.14
C ASP A 239 -18.82 -6.29 -4.00
N ALA A 240 -19.15 -5.48 -2.98
CA ALA A 240 -20.03 -5.91 -1.89
C ALA A 240 -21.40 -6.36 -2.42
N GLU A 241 -22.03 -5.57 -3.29
CA GLU A 241 -23.31 -5.93 -3.92
C GLU A 241 -23.18 -7.22 -4.77
N ARG A 242 -22.07 -7.42 -5.50
CA ARG A 242 -21.82 -8.67 -6.25
C ARG A 242 -21.75 -9.89 -5.34
N LEU A 243 -21.10 -9.75 -4.19
CA LEU A 243 -21.00 -10.81 -3.19
C LEU A 243 -22.37 -11.10 -2.58
N GLU A 244 -23.17 -10.08 -2.26
CA GLU A 244 -24.53 -10.26 -1.75
C GLU A 244 -25.42 -11.04 -2.73
N LEU A 245 -25.33 -10.75 -4.03
CA LEU A 245 -26.11 -11.43 -5.06
C LEU A 245 -25.85 -12.93 -5.14
N THR A 246 -24.69 -13.41 -4.70
CA THR A 246 -24.31 -14.82 -4.80
C THR A 246 -24.21 -15.51 -3.44
N ALA A 247 -24.42 -14.78 -2.33
CA ALA A 247 -24.25 -15.29 -0.97
C ALA A 247 -25.17 -16.44 -0.58
N HIS A 248 -26.29 -16.63 -1.29
CA HIS A 248 -27.24 -17.72 -1.06
C HIS A 248 -26.88 -19.02 -1.80
N ASN A 249 -25.87 -18.99 -2.68
CA ASN A 249 -25.41 -20.15 -3.41
C ASN A 249 -24.39 -20.94 -2.58
N THR A 250 -24.20 -22.21 -2.92
CA THR A 250 -23.17 -23.07 -2.32
C THR A 250 -22.41 -23.81 -3.40
N ILE A 251 -21.09 -23.78 -3.35
CA ILE A 251 -20.25 -24.57 -4.26
C ILE A 251 -20.09 -25.99 -3.73
N GLU A 252 -19.96 -26.92 -4.66
CA GLU A 252 -19.66 -28.33 -4.36
C GLU A 252 -18.58 -28.83 -5.32
N SER A 253 -17.81 -29.82 -4.88
CA SER A 253 -16.79 -30.46 -5.70
C SER A 253 -16.98 -31.97 -5.72
N ASN A 254 -17.00 -32.53 -6.91
CA ASN A 254 -16.93 -33.98 -7.15
C ASN A 254 -15.49 -34.47 -7.38
N ASN A 255 -14.49 -33.57 -7.31
CA ASN A 255 -13.09 -33.93 -7.48
C ASN A 255 -12.48 -34.36 -6.14
N PRO A 256 -11.93 -35.58 -6.03
CA PRO A 256 -11.39 -36.09 -4.77
C PRO A 256 -10.18 -35.29 -4.24
N ASN A 257 -9.50 -34.52 -5.10
CA ASN A 257 -8.36 -33.69 -4.73
C ASN A 257 -8.76 -32.27 -4.28
N VAL A 258 -10.06 -31.94 -4.32
CA VAL A 258 -10.57 -30.61 -3.95
C VAL A 258 -11.56 -30.75 -2.81
N SER A 259 -11.22 -30.17 -1.66
CA SER A 259 -12.10 -30.12 -0.49
C SER A 259 -12.79 -28.76 -0.43
N VAL A 260 -14.10 -28.72 -0.23
CA VAL A 260 -14.86 -27.47 -0.07
C VAL A 260 -15.13 -27.24 1.41
N TYR A 261 -14.81 -26.04 1.89
CA TYR A 261 -15.05 -25.62 3.27
C TYR A 261 -16.00 -24.42 3.30
N SER A 262 -16.89 -24.41 4.28
CA SER A 262 -17.68 -23.21 4.59
C SER A 262 -16.78 -22.15 5.22
N ILE A 263 -17.07 -20.86 4.99
CA ILE A 263 -16.23 -19.77 5.48
C ILE A 263 -16.16 -19.73 7.03
N GLU A 264 -17.21 -20.20 7.71
CA GLU A 264 -17.26 -20.32 9.18
C GLU A 264 -16.35 -21.41 9.73
N SER A 265 -15.85 -22.31 8.87
CA SER A 265 -14.89 -23.35 9.29
C SER A 265 -13.52 -22.79 9.59
N PHE A 266 -13.24 -21.55 9.17
CA PHE A 266 -11.98 -20.88 9.42
C PHE A 266 -12.04 -20.02 10.69
N LYS A 267 -10.99 -20.10 11.52
CA LYS A 267 -10.94 -19.41 12.83
C LYS A 267 -11.01 -17.89 12.74
N SER A 268 -10.55 -17.32 11.62
CA SER A 268 -10.61 -15.89 11.31
C SER A 268 -10.60 -15.76 9.78
N PHE A 269 -11.49 -14.91 9.25
CA PHE A 269 -11.54 -14.60 7.82
C PHE A 269 -10.22 -14.00 7.34
N ASP A 270 -9.63 -13.08 8.12
CA ASP A 270 -8.36 -12.43 7.81
C ASP A 270 -7.18 -13.42 7.79
N ALA A 271 -7.34 -14.59 8.43
CA ALA A 271 -6.34 -15.65 8.40
C ALA A 271 -6.47 -16.57 7.17
N VAL A 272 -7.56 -16.48 6.40
CA VAL A 272 -7.74 -17.26 5.17
C VAL A 272 -7.02 -16.54 4.03
N LYS A 273 -5.81 -17.00 3.72
CA LYS A 273 -5.12 -16.57 2.51
C LYS A 273 -5.87 -17.14 1.29
N LEU A 274 -6.62 -16.29 0.61
CA LEU A 274 -7.25 -16.59 -0.68
C LEU A 274 -6.23 -16.37 -1.80
N GLU A 275 -6.16 -17.32 -2.72
CA GLU A 275 -5.35 -17.19 -3.92
C GLU A 275 -5.90 -16.11 -4.85
N TYR A 276 -4.99 -15.52 -5.62
CA TYR A 276 -5.30 -14.48 -6.60
C TYR A 276 -6.11 -13.32 -6.00
N LEU A 277 -5.83 -12.96 -4.74
CA LEU A 277 -6.52 -11.91 -3.99
C LEU A 277 -8.05 -12.12 -3.90
N GLY A 278 -8.53 -13.36 -4.02
CA GLY A 278 -9.96 -13.68 -3.98
C GLY A 278 -10.70 -13.44 -5.30
N PHE A 279 -10.01 -13.22 -6.42
CA PHE A 279 -10.63 -13.21 -7.75
C PHE A 279 -10.95 -14.62 -8.24
N CYS A 280 -12.04 -14.74 -9.01
CA CYS A 280 -12.49 -16.01 -9.59
C CYS A 280 -11.47 -16.54 -10.63
N PRO A 281 -10.78 -17.66 -10.37
CA PRO A 281 -9.71 -18.15 -11.25
C PRO A 281 -10.23 -18.63 -12.61
N TRP A 282 -11.42 -19.24 -12.62
CA TRP A 282 -12.05 -19.68 -13.87
C TRP A 282 -12.39 -18.49 -14.77
N LYS A 283 -13.05 -17.47 -14.23
CA LYS A 283 -13.40 -16.27 -15.00
C LYS A 283 -12.13 -15.53 -15.43
N LEU A 284 -11.10 -15.46 -14.59
CA LEU A 284 -9.82 -14.85 -14.93
C LEU A 284 -9.21 -15.47 -16.20
N VAL A 285 -9.21 -16.80 -16.32
CA VAL A 285 -8.70 -17.53 -17.49
C VAL A 285 -9.62 -17.34 -18.71
N GLU A 286 -10.90 -17.66 -18.57
CA GLU A 286 -11.84 -17.68 -19.70
C GLU A 286 -12.05 -16.29 -20.33
N THR A 287 -11.85 -15.23 -19.56
CA THR A 287 -11.95 -13.84 -20.03
C THR A 287 -10.60 -13.21 -20.37
N LYS A 288 -9.50 -13.97 -20.26
CA LYS A 288 -8.12 -13.49 -20.50
C LYS A 288 -7.75 -12.27 -19.63
N GLY A 289 -8.18 -12.24 -18.37
CA GLY A 289 -7.74 -11.21 -17.42
C GLY A 289 -8.82 -10.51 -16.62
N ALA A 290 -10.12 -10.82 -16.78
CA ALA A 290 -11.14 -10.13 -16.00
C ALA A 290 -11.06 -10.53 -14.52
N LEU A 291 -10.74 -9.55 -13.68
CA LEU A 291 -10.64 -9.66 -12.23
C LEU A 291 -12.01 -9.55 -11.58
N ILE A 292 -12.84 -10.60 -11.75
CA ILE A 292 -14.18 -10.67 -11.15
C ILE A 292 -14.07 -11.25 -9.73
N PRO A 293 -14.56 -10.56 -8.68
CA PRO A 293 -14.50 -11.06 -7.30
C PRO A 293 -15.18 -12.42 -7.15
N GLY A 294 -14.50 -13.35 -6.47
CA GLY A 294 -15.11 -14.59 -6.01
C GLY A 294 -15.76 -14.39 -4.63
N ASN A 295 -16.80 -15.18 -4.34
CA ASN A 295 -17.54 -15.07 -3.10
C ASN A 295 -17.19 -16.19 -2.10
N PRO A 296 -16.47 -15.88 -1.01
CA PRO A 296 -16.14 -16.87 0.02
C PRO A 296 -17.38 -17.45 0.73
N SER A 297 -18.49 -16.70 0.80
CA SER A 297 -19.73 -17.17 1.42
C SER A 297 -20.37 -18.33 0.66
N MET A 298 -20.07 -18.49 -0.63
CA MET A 298 -20.49 -19.66 -1.39
C MET A 298 -19.70 -20.93 -1.00
N GLY A 299 -18.58 -20.77 -0.31
CA GLY A 299 -17.64 -21.82 0.03
C GLY A 299 -16.25 -21.54 -0.54
N VAL A 300 -15.25 -22.12 0.11
CA VAL A 300 -13.83 -22.00 -0.24
C VAL A 300 -13.34 -23.37 -0.69
N ALA A 301 -12.93 -23.48 -1.95
CA ALA A 301 -12.34 -24.70 -2.48
C ALA A 301 -10.85 -24.74 -2.16
N ARG A 302 -10.40 -25.80 -1.48
CA ARG A 302 -9.00 -26.04 -1.17
C ARG A 302 -8.41 -27.07 -2.13
N TYR A 303 -7.35 -26.68 -2.83
CA TYR A 303 -6.57 -27.53 -3.72
C TYR A 303 -5.08 -27.30 -3.46
N GLN A 304 -4.30 -28.35 -3.24
CA GLN A 304 -2.85 -28.26 -2.91
C GLN A 304 -2.52 -27.20 -1.83
N GLU A 305 -3.24 -27.23 -0.70
CA GLU A 305 -3.08 -26.27 0.42
C GLU A 305 -3.40 -24.80 0.11
N LYS A 306 -3.94 -24.51 -1.08
CA LYS A 306 -4.36 -23.18 -1.52
C LYS A 306 -5.87 -23.03 -1.55
N ASN A 307 -6.35 -21.84 -1.23
CA ASN A 307 -7.78 -21.56 -1.07
C ASN A 307 -8.29 -20.71 -2.24
N TYR A 308 -9.30 -21.20 -2.96
CA TYR A 308 -9.89 -20.57 -4.13
C TYR A 308 -11.37 -20.25 -3.89
N VAL A 309 -11.81 -19.13 -4.46
CA VAL A 309 -13.21 -18.66 -4.41
C VAL A 309 -13.69 -18.33 -5.81
N PHE A 310 -15.00 -18.37 -6.02
CA PHE A 310 -15.60 -18.30 -7.35
C PHE A 310 -16.73 -17.27 -7.40
N SER A 311 -16.91 -16.65 -8.56
CA SER A 311 -17.97 -15.68 -8.79
C SER A 311 -19.33 -16.34 -9.05
N THR A 312 -19.36 -17.61 -9.47
CA THR A 312 -20.58 -18.40 -9.66
C THR A 312 -20.33 -19.88 -9.35
N VAL A 313 -21.40 -20.66 -9.20
CA VAL A 313 -21.32 -22.11 -8.92
C VAL A 313 -20.75 -22.85 -10.14
N GLU A 314 -21.14 -22.44 -11.34
CA GLU A 314 -20.67 -22.98 -12.62
C GLU A 314 -19.15 -22.83 -12.76
N ALA A 315 -18.63 -21.65 -12.41
CA ALA A 315 -17.19 -21.37 -12.43
C ALA A 315 -16.42 -22.30 -11.46
N SER A 316 -17.00 -22.57 -10.29
CA SER A 316 -16.43 -23.53 -9.34
C SER A 316 -16.46 -24.95 -9.88
N GLN A 317 -17.58 -25.38 -10.45
CA GLN A 317 -17.72 -26.73 -11.01
C GLN A 317 -16.70 -27.00 -12.11
N GLU A 318 -16.50 -26.07 -13.05
CA GLU A 318 -15.50 -26.23 -14.11
C GLU A 318 -14.07 -26.23 -13.57
N PHE A 319 -13.73 -25.29 -12.68
CA PHE A 319 -12.41 -25.29 -12.06
C PHE A 319 -12.13 -26.61 -11.33
N CYS A 320 -13.11 -27.12 -10.58
CA CYS A 320 -12.98 -28.36 -9.82
C CYS A 320 -12.78 -29.58 -10.72
N LYS A 321 -13.21 -29.58 -11.99
CA LYS A 321 -12.93 -30.72 -12.90
C LYS A 321 -11.44 -30.92 -13.13
N ASN A 322 -10.68 -29.83 -13.30
CA ASN A 322 -9.23 -29.88 -13.48
C ASN A 322 -8.54 -28.62 -12.92
N PRO A 323 -8.34 -28.53 -11.59
CA PRO A 323 -7.77 -27.34 -10.95
C PRO A 323 -6.36 -26.99 -11.46
N GLU A 324 -5.52 -28.02 -11.64
CA GLU A 324 -4.15 -27.89 -12.12
C GLU A 324 -4.08 -27.19 -13.48
N LEU A 325 -5.02 -27.49 -14.38
CA LEU A 325 -5.11 -26.85 -15.69
C LEU A 325 -5.34 -25.34 -15.57
N TYR A 326 -6.28 -24.92 -14.72
CA TYR A 326 -6.58 -23.49 -14.53
C TYR A 326 -5.45 -22.76 -13.81
N VAL A 327 -4.77 -23.39 -12.84
CA VAL A 327 -3.57 -22.84 -12.21
C VAL A 327 -2.49 -22.60 -13.27
N ASN A 328 -2.22 -23.58 -14.13
CA ASN A 328 -1.25 -23.47 -15.21
C ASN A 328 -1.65 -22.39 -16.24
N TYR A 329 -2.92 -22.31 -16.63
CA TYR A 329 -3.40 -21.25 -17.52
C TYR A 329 -3.30 -19.85 -16.93
N ILE A 330 -3.43 -19.68 -15.61
CA ILE A 330 -3.19 -18.39 -14.95
C ILE A 330 -1.71 -18.01 -15.03
N LEU A 331 -0.79 -18.98 -14.89
CA LEU A 331 0.64 -18.72 -15.09
C LEU A 331 0.94 -18.30 -16.53
N ASP A 332 0.35 -18.97 -17.53
CA ASP A 332 0.48 -18.56 -18.94
C ASP A 332 -0.10 -17.16 -19.19
N LEU A 333 -1.27 -16.87 -18.64
CA LEU A 333 -1.88 -15.55 -18.72
C LEU A 333 -0.98 -14.48 -18.09
N ALA A 334 -0.32 -14.78 -16.98
CA ALA A 334 0.62 -13.86 -16.34
C ALA A 334 1.90 -13.65 -17.17
N ARG A 335 2.32 -14.62 -17.99
CA ARG A 335 3.41 -14.44 -18.97
C ARG A 335 2.98 -13.52 -20.12
N GLU A 336 1.72 -13.62 -20.56
CA GLU A 336 1.15 -12.72 -21.58
C GLU A 336 0.87 -11.31 -21.04
N LYS A 337 0.49 -11.21 -19.77
CA LYS A 337 0.17 -9.95 -19.06
C LYS A 337 1.02 -9.82 -17.79
N PRO A 338 2.31 -9.42 -17.90
CA PRO A 338 3.23 -9.35 -16.77
C PRO A 338 2.77 -8.48 -15.60
N GLN A 339 1.88 -7.51 -15.85
CA GLN A 339 1.25 -6.69 -14.82
C GLN A 339 0.46 -7.51 -13.78
N LEU A 340 0.02 -8.72 -14.11
CA LEU A 340 -0.65 -9.63 -13.17
C LEU A 340 0.31 -10.33 -12.20
N ILE A 341 1.60 -10.44 -12.52
CA ILE A 341 2.57 -11.24 -11.74
C ILE A 341 2.67 -10.74 -10.30
N HIS A 342 2.96 -9.44 -10.12
CA HIS A 342 3.09 -8.86 -8.78
C HIS A 342 1.73 -8.71 -8.11
N PHE A 343 0.71 -8.34 -8.88
CA PHE A 343 -0.64 -8.12 -8.37
C PHE A 343 -1.25 -9.40 -7.78
N LEU A 344 -1.18 -10.51 -8.51
CA LEU A 344 -1.72 -11.81 -8.09
C LEU A 344 -0.70 -12.67 -7.31
N GLN A 345 0.48 -12.11 -6.98
CA GLN A 345 1.52 -12.76 -6.18
C GLN A 345 2.10 -14.06 -6.78
N LEU A 346 2.23 -14.11 -8.12
CA LEU A 346 2.58 -15.32 -8.88
C LEU A 346 4.08 -15.58 -9.05
N LYS A 347 4.94 -14.71 -8.50
CA LYS A 347 6.39 -14.73 -8.77
C LYS A 347 7.02 -16.10 -8.45
N GLU A 348 6.77 -16.63 -7.26
CA GLU A 348 7.37 -17.91 -6.83
C GLU A 348 6.90 -19.10 -7.67
N GLU A 349 5.67 -19.06 -8.17
CA GLU A 349 5.10 -20.13 -8.99
C GLU A 349 5.67 -20.11 -10.41
N LEU A 350 5.82 -18.91 -10.98
CA LEU A 350 6.45 -18.71 -12.27
C LEU A 350 7.93 -19.12 -12.27
N GLU A 351 8.64 -18.90 -11.17
CA GLU A 351 10.04 -19.36 -11.03
C GLU A 351 10.15 -20.89 -10.97
N LYS A 352 9.14 -21.57 -10.41
CA LYS A 352 9.10 -23.04 -10.33
C LYS A 352 8.70 -23.70 -11.65
N VAL A 353 7.84 -23.05 -12.43
CA VAL A 353 7.29 -23.57 -13.69
C VAL A 353 7.87 -22.75 -14.84
N TYR A 354 9.04 -23.13 -15.34
CA TYR A 354 9.72 -22.40 -16.43
C TYR A 354 9.03 -22.59 -17.79
N SER A 355 8.36 -23.74 -18.01
CA SER A 355 7.53 -24.05 -19.17
C SER A 355 6.43 -25.04 -18.79
N ILE A 356 5.19 -24.78 -19.20
CA ILE A 356 4.09 -25.74 -19.11
C ILE A 356 4.09 -26.55 -20.40
N GLU A 357 4.16 -27.89 -20.31
CA GLU A 357 3.96 -28.75 -21.48
C GLU A 357 2.49 -28.63 -21.92
N LYS A 358 2.26 -28.18 -23.16
CA LYS A 358 0.95 -27.90 -23.75
C LYS A 358 0.16 -29.16 -24.09
#